data_AF-A0A224YJJ9-F1
#
_entry.id   AF-A0A224YJJ9-F1
#
_cell.length_a   1.000
_cell.length_b   1.000
_cell.length_c   1.000
_cell.angle_alpha   90.00
_cell.angle_beta   90.00
_cell.angle_gamma   90.00
#
_symmetry.space_group_name_H-M   'P 1'
#
loop_
_entity.id
_entity.type
_entity.pdbx_description
1 polymer ?
#
loop_
_entity_poly.entity_id
_entity_poly.type
_entity_poly.pdbx_seq_one_letter_code
_entity_poly.pdbx_strand_id
1 'polypeptide(L)'
;EDGRIAHELIDIPDDPGSDHGDYDLAAPTLIRALTGPEGTNQSIKVTERSTDTVYPELFVVVDTAFAAVFSSNDKIIKYVGISVNAMNLRYLGVTDPKVKHRLVGLEVTTTQQEWFLRRVTMDPRYVHAQGTLASFQTYITQNSQLYGNADLVYLLTGQDLATVKNYQVSNRSAGYAYIRTVCTVNKVGVGEDRPPTFKGVHVMAHEVGHIL
;
A
#
# COMPACT_ATOMS: atom_id res chain seq x y z
N GLU A 1 -22.00 31.37 -13.86
CA GLU A 1 -22.29 30.24 -14.77
C GLU A 1 -22.11 28.97 -13.98
N ASP A 2 -23.25 28.38 -13.63
CA ASP A 2 -23.39 27.31 -12.65
C ASP A 2 -22.88 25.97 -13.20
N GLY A 3 -22.13 25.25 -12.36
CA GLY A 3 -21.61 23.91 -12.60
C GLY A 3 -22.70 22.85 -12.71
N ARG A 4 -23.49 22.90 -13.78
CA ARG A 4 -24.49 21.89 -14.16
C ARG A 4 -23.95 20.94 -15.22
N ILE A 5 -22.75 20.40 -15.02
CA ILE A 5 -22.33 19.21 -15.77
C ILE A 5 -22.78 18.02 -14.94
N ALA A 6 -23.75 17.26 -15.45
CA ALA A 6 -24.15 15.99 -14.86
C ALA A 6 -22.94 15.05 -14.90
N HIS A 7 -22.49 14.58 -13.74
CA HIS A 7 -21.53 13.49 -13.66
C HIS A 7 -22.32 12.19 -13.82
N GLU A 8 -21.95 11.39 -14.81
CA GLU A 8 -22.44 10.04 -14.95
C GLU A 8 -21.79 9.18 -13.87
N LEU A 9 -22.60 8.72 -12.92
CA LEU A 9 -22.20 7.70 -11.96
C LEU A 9 -22.23 6.37 -12.71
N ILE A 10 -21.07 5.88 -13.09
CA ILE A 10 -20.93 4.53 -13.60
C ILE A 10 -20.69 3.64 -12.39
N ASP A 11 -21.64 2.75 -12.12
CA ASP A 11 -21.42 1.68 -11.17
C ASP A 11 -20.23 0.85 -11.66
N ILE A 12 -19.14 0.89 -10.89
CA ILE A 12 -18.08 -0.09 -11.06
C ILE A 12 -18.70 -1.40 -10.57
N PRO A 13 -18.81 -2.44 -11.41
CA PRO A 13 -19.34 -3.72 -10.97
C PRO A 13 -18.62 -4.12 -9.68
N ASP A 14 -19.40 -4.49 -8.65
CA ASP A 14 -18.83 -5.13 -7.47
C ASP A 14 -17.95 -6.28 -7.95
N ASP A 15 -16.73 -6.32 -7.42
CA ASP A 15 -15.68 -7.27 -7.78
C ASP A 15 -16.26 -8.70 -7.82
N PRO A 16 -15.95 -9.52 -8.85
CA PRO A 16 -16.59 -10.81 -9.02
C PRO A 16 -16.09 -11.77 -7.94
N GLY A 17 -16.88 -11.86 -6.88
CA GLY A 17 -16.83 -12.93 -5.88
C GLY A 17 -15.73 -12.72 -4.85
N SER A 18 -16.14 -12.25 -3.67
CA SER A 18 -15.45 -12.31 -2.39
C SER A 18 -13.92 -12.34 -2.41
N ASP A 19 -13.37 -11.24 -1.89
CA ASP A 19 -11.97 -10.97 -1.55
C ASP A 19 -11.41 -11.91 -0.45
N HIS A 20 -11.68 -13.22 -0.57
CA HIS A 20 -11.26 -14.28 0.33
C HIS A 20 -9.94 -14.93 -0.12
N GLY A 21 -9.33 -14.42 -1.20
CA GLY A 21 -8.02 -14.88 -1.68
C GLY A 21 -6.84 -14.28 -0.93
N ASP A 22 -7.03 -13.12 -0.30
CA ASP A 22 -5.95 -12.26 0.19
C ASP A 22 -5.58 -12.58 1.66
N TYR A 23 -6.41 -13.41 2.31
CA TYR A 23 -6.15 -14.00 3.62
C TYR A 23 -5.29 -15.27 3.57
N ASP A 24 -4.56 -15.55 2.48
CA ASP A 24 -3.64 -16.72 2.44
C ASP A 24 -2.42 -16.44 3.34
N LEU A 25 -2.63 -16.67 4.63
CA LEU A 25 -1.65 -16.57 5.70
C LEU A 25 -0.52 -17.57 5.44
N ALA A 26 0.51 -17.16 4.70
CA ALA A 26 1.85 -17.54 5.09
C ALA A 26 2.15 -16.77 6.38
N ALA A 27 1.57 -17.22 7.49
CA ALA A 27 1.90 -16.73 8.81
C ALA A 27 3.43 -16.69 8.89
N PRO A 28 4.06 -15.52 9.06
CA PRO A 28 5.45 -15.51 9.43
C PRO A 28 5.52 -16.33 10.71
N THR A 29 6.26 -17.43 10.71
CA THR A 29 6.58 -18.24 11.90
C THR A 29 7.34 -17.42 12.97
N LEU A 30 7.45 -16.10 12.76
CA LEU A 30 7.91 -15.08 13.67
C LEU A 30 6.75 -14.31 14.30
N ILE A 31 5.63 -14.96 14.62
CA ILE A 31 5.03 -14.64 15.93
C ILE A 31 6.05 -15.16 16.93
N ARG A 32 7.01 -14.31 17.30
CA ARG A 32 7.70 -14.47 18.56
C ARG A 32 6.59 -14.37 19.61
N ALA A 33 6.02 -15.52 19.97
CA ALA A 33 5.35 -15.67 21.23
C ALA A 33 6.28 -14.99 22.24
N LEU A 34 5.74 -14.04 23.01
CA LEU A 34 6.47 -13.39 24.08
C LEU A 34 6.71 -14.41 25.19
N THR A 35 7.49 -15.46 24.91
CA THR A 35 8.07 -16.39 25.86
C THR A 35 9.50 -15.94 26.11
N GLY A 36 9.65 -14.69 26.55
CA GLY A 36 10.85 -14.26 27.26
C GLY A 36 10.78 -14.78 28.70
N PRO A 37 11.93 -15.03 29.36
CA PRO A 37 11.96 -15.45 30.75
C PRO A 37 11.26 -14.38 31.61
N GLU A 38 10.57 -14.81 32.67
CA GLU A 38 9.85 -13.98 33.65
C GLU A 38 10.74 -12.86 34.22
N GLY A 39 10.84 -11.76 33.47
CA GLY A 39 11.51 -10.54 33.85
C GLY A 39 10.50 -9.62 34.49
N THR A 40 10.66 -9.40 35.80
CA THR A 40 10.10 -8.31 36.63
C THR A 40 8.87 -7.60 36.06
N ASN A 41 7.72 -7.80 36.74
CA ASN A 41 6.46 -7.07 36.60
C ASN A 41 6.62 -5.53 36.61
N GLN A 42 7.16 -4.96 35.55
CA GLN A 42 6.91 -3.58 35.18
C GLN A 42 5.64 -3.62 34.37
N SER A 43 4.53 -3.26 35.01
CA SER A 43 3.31 -2.87 34.30
C SER A 43 3.72 -1.79 33.29
N ILE A 44 3.89 -2.18 32.03
CA ILE A 44 3.96 -1.21 30.93
C ILE A 44 2.58 -0.56 30.98
N LYS A 45 2.50 0.63 31.57
CA LYS A 45 1.33 1.48 31.40
C LYS A 45 1.30 1.87 29.94
N VAL A 46 0.67 1.02 29.11
CA VAL A 46 0.21 1.41 27.79
C VAL A 46 -0.80 2.51 28.05
N THR A 47 -0.30 3.75 28.06
CA THR A 47 -1.15 4.91 28.21
C THR A 47 -1.75 5.07 26.83
N GLU A 48 -3.01 4.70 26.69
CA GLU A 48 -3.78 4.98 25.49
C GLU A 48 -3.60 6.48 25.19
N ARG A 49 -2.91 6.80 24.09
CA ARG A 49 -2.84 8.18 23.64
C ARG A 49 -4.24 8.53 23.21
N SER A 50 -4.96 9.24 24.08
CA SER A 50 -6.24 9.87 23.78
C SER A 50 -6.00 10.92 22.69
N THR A 51 -5.96 10.45 21.44
CA THR A 51 -6.06 11.29 20.26
C THR A 51 -7.28 10.79 19.52
N ASP A 52 -8.33 11.62 19.47
CA ASP A 52 -9.51 11.39 18.63
C ASP A 52 -9.12 11.09 17.17
N THR A 53 -7.92 11.48 16.74
CA THR A 53 -7.41 11.26 15.39
C THR A 53 -5.93 10.92 15.38
N VAL A 54 -5.57 9.81 14.74
CA VAL A 54 -4.20 9.45 14.38
C VAL A 54 -3.88 9.92 12.97
N TYR A 55 -2.60 10.28 12.73
CA TYR A 55 -2.15 10.82 11.45
C TYR A 55 -0.98 10.02 10.87
N PRO A 56 -1.21 8.79 10.36
CA PRO A 56 -0.12 7.99 9.84
C PRO A 56 0.58 8.70 8.67
N GLU A 57 1.89 8.83 8.76
CA GLU A 57 2.75 9.43 7.73
C GLU A 57 2.98 8.43 6.59
N LEU A 58 2.38 8.72 5.43
CA LEU A 58 2.44 7.90 4.23
C LEU A 58 3.50 8.46 3.27
N PHE A 59 4.48 7.63 2.92
CA PHE A 59 5.39 7.88 1.81
C PHE A 59 4.95 7.05 0.60
N VAL A 60 4.85 7.68 -0.57
CA VAL A 60 4.47 6.96 -1.80
C VAL A 60 5.68 6.83 -2.73
N VAL A 61 5.91 5.63 -3.23
CA VAL A 61 6.88 5.36 -4.30
C VAL A 61 6.09 5.03 -5.56
N VAL A 62 6.44 5.65 -6.68
CA VAL A 62 5.86 5.31 -8.00
C VAL A 62 6.94 4.77 -8.93
N ASP A 63 6.58 3.74 -9.69
CA ASP A 63 7.50 3.15 -10.66
C ASP A 63 7.49 3.86 -12.01
N THR A 64 8.46 3.50 -12.86
CA THR A 64 8.62 4.07 -14.19
C THR A 64 7.41 3.80 -15.09
N ALA A 65 6.73 2.66 -14.90
CA ALA A 65 5.51 2.35 -15.66
C ALA A 65 4.36 3.30 -15.29
N PHE A 66 4.16 3.58 -14.01
CA PHE A 66 3.22 4.58 -13.54
C PHE A 66 3.59 5.98 -14.03
N ALA A 67 4.87 6.35 -13.86
CA ALA A 67 5.38 7.68 -14.19
C ALA A 67 5.32 7.99 -15.70
N ALA A 68 5.51 6.98 -16.56
CA ALA A 68 5.53 7.13 -18.02
C ALA A 68 4.23 7.69 -18.61
N VAL A 69 3.09 7.58 -17.89
CA VAL A 69 1.81 8.15 -18.32
C VAL A 69 1.81 9.69 -18.22
N PHE A 70 2.67 10.26 -17.39
CA PHE A 70 2.68 11.68 -17.10
C PHE A 70 3.81 12.40 -17.81
N SER A 71 3.54 13.63 -18.25
CA SER A 71 4.54 14.47 -18.93
C SER A 71 5.50 15.20 -17.97
N SER A 72 5.25 15.17 -16.66
CA SER A 72 6.08 15.85 -15.67
C SER A 72 5.83 15.34 -14.25
N ASN A 73 6.83 15.50 -13.38
CA ASN A 73 6.73 15.16 -11.95
C ASN A 73 5.61 15.93 -11.24
N ASP A 74 5.36 17.20 -11.61
CA ASP A 74 4.25 17.97 -11.04
C ASP A 74 2.89 17.31 -11.24
N LYS A 75 2.67 16.64 -12.39
CA LYS A 75 1.43 15.92 -12.66
C LYS A 75 1.34 14.64 -11.83
N ILE A 76 2.45 13.93 -11.64
CA ILE A 76 2.54 12.77 -10.75
C ILE A 76 2.21 13.18 -9.31
N ILE A 77 2.86 14.23 -8.80
CA ILE A 77 2.63 14.77 -7.45
C ILE A 77 1.16 15.15 -7.27
N LYS A 78 0.57 15.87 -8.24
CA LYS A 78 -0.85 16.24 -8.20
C LYS A 78 -1.76 15.01 -8.18
N TYR A 79 -1.50 14.04 -9.05
CA TYR A 79 -2.32 12.83 -9.13
C TYR A 79 -2.25 12.02 -7.84
N VAL A 80 -1.05 11.75 -7.33
CA VAL A 80 -0.88 11.02 -6.06
C VAL A 80 -1.46 11.79 -4.88
N GLY A 81 -1.30 13.11 -4.84
CA GLY A 81 -1.94 13.95 -3.82
C GLY A 81 -3.47 13.86 -3.85
N ILE A 82 -4.08 13.83 -5.04
CA ILE A 82 -5.52 13.59 -5.19
C ILE A 82 -5.88 12.17 -4.73
N SER A 83 -5.11 11.15 -5.12
CA SER A 83 -5.35 9.75 -4.72
C SER A 83 -5.32 9.56 -3.21
N VAL A 84 -4.33 10.14 -2.51
CA VAL A 84 -4.23 10.05 -1.04
C VAL A 84 -5.39 10.81 -0.35
N ASN A 85 -5.79 11.96 -0.89
CA ASN A 85 -6.97 12.67 -0.37
C ASN A 85 -8.27 11.89 -0.59
N ALA A 86 -8.42 11.24 -1.75
CA ALA A 86 -9.57 10.38 -2.04
C ALA A 86 -9.56 9.11 -1.17
N MET A 87 -8.39 8.51 -0.93
CA MET A 87 -8.21 7.39 0.00
C MET A 87 -8.66 7.76 1.41
N ASN A 88 -8.28 8.95 1.90
CA ASN A 88 -8.72 9.45 3.21
C ASN A 88 -10.25 9.53 3.36
N LEU A 89 -11.02 9.66 2.27
CA LEU A 89 -12.49 9.60 2.33
C LEU A 89 -12.99 8.21 2.77
N ARG A 90 -12.28 7.14 2.44
CA ARG A 90 -12.60 5.77 2.88
C ARG A 90 -12.36 5.58 4.38
N TYR A 91 -11.41 6.31 4.95
CA TYR A 91 -11.10 6.27 6.39
C TYR A 91 -12.06 7.10 7.25
N LEU A 92 -12.99 7.87 6.67
CA LEU A 92 -13.99 8.63 7.44
C LEU A 92 -14.91 7.73 8.30
N GLY A 93 -15.05 6.44 7.92
CA GLY A 93 -15.80 5.46 8.69
C GLY A 93 -15.05 4.89 9.90
N VAL A 94 -13.73 5.08 9.97
CA VAL A 94 -12.92 4.69 11.13
C VAL A 94 -13.04 5.80 12.18
N THR A 95 -13.65 5.48 13.32
CA THR A 95 -14.06 6.49 14.32
C THR A 95 -13.32 6.39 15.65
N ASP A 96 -12.71 5.24 15.95
CA ASP A 96 -11.99 5.00 17.19
C ASP A 96 -10.71 4.17 16.93
N PRO A 97 -9.54 4.83 16.80
CA PRO A 97 -9.37 6.27 16.61
C PRO A 97 -9.78 6.70 15.19
N LYS A 98 -10.09 7.99 14.96
CA LYS A 98 -10.18 8.50 13.57
C LYS A 98 -8.82 8.40 12.90
N VAL A 99 -8.80 8.13 11.60
CA VAL A 99 -7.55 8.02 10.84
C VAL A 99 -7.52 9.06 9.73
N LYS A 100 -6.40 9.80 9.61
CA LYS A 100 -6.14 10.68 8.48
C LYS A 100 -4.68 10.61 8.04
N HIS A 101 -4.43 9.94 6.93
CA HIS A 101 -3.09 9.80 6.37
C HIS A 101 -2.54 11.15 5.88
N ARG A 102 -1.24 11.37 6.12
CA ARG A 102 -0.49 12.53 5.63
C ARG A 102 0.52 12.07 4.61
N LEU A 103 0.43 12.57 3.38
CA LEU A 103 1.48 12.37 2.38
C LEU A 103 2.71 13.18 2.80
N VAL A 104 3.78 12.51 3.22
CA VAL A 104 5.01 13.14 3.70
C VAL A 104 6.15 13.11 2.69
N GLY A 105 6.04 12.26 1.67
CA GLY A 105 7.04 12.16 0.61
C GLY A 105 6.52 11.40 -0.60
N LEU A 106 7.13 11.70 -1.75
CA LEU A 106 6.91 11.00 -3.00
C LEU A 106 8.26 10.79 -3.69
N GLU A 107 8.53 9.56 -4.10
CA GLU A 107 9.65 9.26 -5.00
C GLU A 107 9.12 8.69 -6.32
N VAL A 108 9.74 9.13 -7.41
CA VAL A 108 9.62 8.51 -8.73
C VAL A 108 10.89 7.71 -8.97
N THR A 109 10.79 6.38 -9.07
CA THR A 109 11.97 5.54 -9.27
C THR A 109 12.46 5.56 -10.71
N THR A 110 13.69 5.09 -10.89
CA THR A 110 14.30 4.77 -12.17
C THR A 110 14.27 3.26 -12.41
N THR A 111 14.37 2.84 -13.66
CA THR A 111 14.43 1.41 -14.03
C THR A 111 15.59 0.68 -13.34
N GLN A 112 16.69 1.37 -12.99
CA GLN A 112 17.81 0.77 -12.26
C GLN A 112 17.49 0.52 -10.78
N GLN A 113 16.62 1.34 -10.18
CA GLN A 113 16.19 1.17 -8.78
C GLN A 113 15.12 0.08 -8.64
N GLU A 114 14.36 -0.21 -9.70
CA GLU A 114 13.22 -1.13 -9.73
C GLU A 114 13.55 -2.63 -9.71
N TRP A 115 14.72 -3.01 -9.20
CA TRP A 115 15.08 -4.42 -9.00
C TRP A 115 14.10 -5.15 -8.05
N PHE A 116 13.37 -4.38 -7.23
CA PHE A 116 12.32 -4.90 -6.35
C PHE A 116 11.08 -5.38 -7.10
N LEU A 117 10.84 -4.95 -8.35
CA LEU A 117 9.74 -5.45 -9.17
C LEU A 117 10.07 -6.86 -9.68
N ARG A 118 9.48 -7.88 -9.07
CA ARG A 118 9.72 -9.29 -9.43
C ARG A 118 8.74 -9.71 -10.51
N ARG A 119 9.21 -10.11 -11.68
CA ARG A 119 8.35 -10.67 -12.74
C ARG A 119 7.93 -12.09 -12.41
N VAL A 120 6.72 -12.47 -12.82
CA VAL A 120 6.27 -13.87 -12.77
C VAL A 120 7.02 -14.67 -13.83
N THR A 121 7.78 -15.70 -13.42
CA THR A 121 8.63 -16.48 -14.34
C THR A 121 7.85 -17.13 -15.48
N MET A 122 6.65 -17.64 -15.20
CA MET A 122 5.83 -18.34 -16.20
C MET A 122 4.99 -17.41 -17.09
N ASP A 123 4.79 -16.16 -16.69
CA ASP A 123 4.12 -15.15 -17.49
C ASP A 123 4.70 -13.76 -17.18
N PRO A 124 5.81 -13.37 -17.86
CA PRO A 124 6.55 -12.13 -17.57
C PRO A 124 5.76 -10.85 -17.82
N ARG A 125 4.55 -10.92 -18.36
CA ARG A 125 3.65 -9.76 -18.49
C ARG A 125 3.26 -9.22 -17.11
N TYR A 126 3.14 -10.10 -16.11
CA TYR A 126 2.76 -9.75 -14.75
C TYR A 126 3.95 -9.55 -13.82
N VAL A 127 3.76 -8.69 -12.82
CA VAL A 127 4.62 -8.55 -11.67
C VAL A 127 4.06 -9.42 -10.53
N HIS A 128 4.92 -10.25 -9.94
CA HIS A 128 4.57 -11.11 -8.82
C HIS A 128 4.36 -10.25 -7.56
N ALA A 129 3.12 -10.14 -7.09
CA ALA A 129 2.75 -9.25 -6.00
C ALA A 129 3.51 -9.55 -4.70
N GLN A 130 3.48 -10.81 -4.23
CA GLN A 130 4.14 -11.19 -2.97
C GLN A 130 5.67 -11.08 -3.05
N GLY A 131 6.25 -11.51 -4.17
CA GLY A 131 7.70 -11.40 -4.39
C GLY A 131 8.17 -9.95 -4.47
N THR A 132 7.36 -9.09 -5.07
CA THR A 132 7.61 -7.64 -5.16
C THR A 132 7.48 -6.99 -3.80
N LEU A 133 6.45 -7.31 -3.00
CA LEU A 133 6.31 -6.80 -1.64
C LEU A 133 7.56 -7.10 -0.79
N ALA A 134 8.04 -8.35 -0.80
CA ALA A 134 9.21 -8.74 -0.03
C ALA A 134 10.51 -8.05 -0.49
N SER A 135 10.70 -7.92 -1.81
CA SER A 135 11.87 -7.23 -2.36
C SER A 135 11.79 -5.71 -2.14
N PHE A 136 10.58 -5.14 -2.19
CA PHE A 136 10.32 -3.73 -1.91
C PHE A 136 10.58 -3.39 -0.44
N GLN A 137 10.14 -4.25 0.50
CA GLN A 137 10.50 -4.13 1.92
C GLN A 137 12.02 -4.07 2.13
N THR A 138 12.76 -4.92 1.42
CA THR A 138 14.23 -4.93 1.46
C THR A 138 14.79 -3.62 0.91
N TYR A 139 14.28 -3.14 -0.22
CA TYR A 139 14.66 -1.86 -0.83
C TYR A 139 14.42 -0.68 0.14
N ILE A 140 13.25 -0.60 0.78
CA ILE A 140 12.93 0.43 1.76
C ILE A 140 13.88 0.37 2.97
N THR A 141 14.17 -0.83 3.46
CA THR A 141 15.09 -1.03 4.60
C THR A 141 16.51 -0.59 4.27
N GLN A 142 17.02 -0.92 3.08
CA GLN A 142 18.35 -0.53 2.62
C GLN A 142 18.50 0.98 2.42
N ASN A 143 17.40 1.67 2.17
CA ASN A 143 17.34 3.12 1.92
C ASN A 143 16.66 3.86 3.09
N SER A 144 16.88 3.39 4.33
CA SER A 144 16.25 3.93 5.54
C SER A 144 16.51 5.40 5.80
N GLN A 145 17.57 5.99 5.22
CA GLN A 145 17.81 7.44 5.29
C GLN A 145 16.69 8.26 4.65
N LEU A 146 16.03 7.72 3.60
CA LEU A 146 14.94 8.39 2.90
C LEU A 146 13.58 8.04 3.53
N TYR A 147 13.34 6.76 3.82
CA TYR A 147 12.01 6.28 4.21
C TYR A 147 11.82 6.02 5.70
N GLY A 148 12.91 6.01 6.48
CA GLY A 148 12.90 5.54 7.87
C GLY A 148 11.92 6.29 8.76
N ASN A 149 11.72 7.58 8.49
CA ASN A 149 10.86 8.47 9.28
C ASN A 149 9.37 8.36 8.95
N ALA A 150 8.98 7.81 7.78
CA ALA A 150 7.56 7.62 7.46
C ALA A 150 6.98 6.44 8.24
N ASP A 151 5.71 6.51 8.65
CA ASP A 151 5.03 5.41 9.35
C ASP A 151 4.74 4.23 8.42
N LEU A 152 4.52 4.48 7.13
CA LEU A 152 4.38 3.44 6.11
C LEU A 152 4.80 3.92 4.73
N VAL A 153 5.21 2.97 3.87
CA VAL A 153 5.60 3.23 2.48
C VAL A 153 4.77 2.40 1.52
N TYR A 154 4.15 3.04 0.55
CA TYR A 154 3.29 2.38 -0.42
C TYR A 154 3.86 2.50 -1.84
N LEU A 155 4.05 1.36 -2.51
CA LEU A 155 4.39 1.32 -3.93
C LEU A 155 3.11 1.38 -4.76
N LEU A 156 2.93 2.48 -5.48
CA LEU A 156 1.86 2.66 -6.47
C LEU A 156 2.43 2.36 -7.86
N THR A 157 2.09 1.21 -8.43
CA THR A 157 2.67 0.70 -9.68
C THR A 157 1.71 0.81 -10.85
N GLY A 158 2.25 1.10 -12.03
CA GLY A 158 1.52 1.02 -13.31
C GLY A 158 1.57 -0.36 -13.97
N GLN A 159 2.21 -1.34 -13.33
CA GLN A 159 2.30 -2.72 -13.80
C GLN A 159 1.04 -3.52 -13.43
N ASP A 160 0.80 -4.63 -14.14
CA ASP A 160 -0.24 -5.60 -13.81
C ASP A 160 0.33 -6.61 -12.79
N LEU A 161 -0.23 -6.66 -11.59
CA LEU A 161 0.13 -7.55 -10.51
C LEU A 161 -0.57 -8.90 -10.69
N ALA A 162 0.12 -9.94 -10.27
CA ALA A 162 -0.46 -11.26 -10.15
C ALA A 162 0.10 -12.01 -8.95
N THR A 163 -0.73 -12.88 -8.42
CA THR A 163 -0.32 -13.89 -7.44
C THR A 163 -0.08 -15.23 -8.16
N VAL A 164 0.83 -16.03 -7.62
CA VAL A 164 1.11 -17.37 -8.14
C VAL A 164 0.78 -18.39 -7.06
N LYS A 165 -0.19 -19.27 -7.32
CA LYS A 165 -0.60 -20.34 -6.41
C LYS A 165 -0.70 -21.65 -7.17
N ASN A 166 -0.06 -22.71 -6.68
CA ASN A 166 -0.05 -24.04 -7.32
C ASN A 166 0.26 -24.00 -8.82
N TYR A 167 1.27 -23.21 -9.21
CA TYR A 167 1.68 -22.97 -10.60
C TYR A 167 0.61 -22.31 -11.50
N GLN A 168 -0.38 -21.66 -10.91
CA GLN A 168 -1.37 -20.85 -11.63
C GLN A 168 -1.16 -19.38 -11.34
N VAL A 169 -1.19 -18.55 -12.39
CA VAL A 169 -1.13 -17.10 -12.31
C VAL A 169 -2.55 -16.55 -12.19
N SER A 170 -2.78 -15.69 -11.19
CA SER A 170 -4.05 -14.99 -10.99
C SER A 170 -3.81 -13.50 -10.89
N ASN A 171 -4.40 -12.72 -11.80
CA ASN A 171 -4.36 -11.25 -11.79
C ASN A 171 -5.62 -10.64 -11.16
N ARG A 172 -6.24 -11.36 -10.22
CA ARG A 172 -7.45 -10.91 -9.53
C ARG A 172 -7.17 -9.97 -8.36
N SER A 173 -5.97 -10.05 -7.79
CA SER A 173 -5.56 -9.17 -6.69
C SER A 173 -4.69 -8.05 -7.27
N ALA A 174 -5.17 -6.82 -7.07
CA ALA A 174 -4.52 -5.60 -7.55
C ALA A 174 -3.59 -4.99 -6.50
N GLY A 175 -3.40 -5.62 -5.35
CA GLY A 175 -2.61 -5.12 -4.22
C GLY A 175 -2.03 -6.24 -3.37
N TYR A 176 -1.05 -5.91 -2.53
CA TYR A 176 -0.57 -6.81 -1.48
C TYR A 176 0.17 -6.01 -0.40
N ALA A 177 -0.07 -6.33 0.87
CA ALA A 177 0.56 -5.66 2.00
C ALA A 177 0.87 -6.61 3.16
N TYR A 178 1.82 -6.19 4.01
CA TYR A 178 2.01 -6.86 5.29
C TYR A 178 0.95 -6.41 6.30
N ILE A 179 0.40 -7.36 7.04
CA ILE A 179 -0.71 -7.11 7.96
C ILE A 179 -0.21 -6.67 9.36
N ARG A 180 -0.75 -5.56 9.90
CA ARG A 180 -0.47 -5.02 11.24
C ARG A 180 1.01 -4.71 11.48
N THR A 181 1.62 -3.99 10.54
CA THR A 181 3.07 -3.78 10.49
C THR A 181 3.52 -2.33 10.50
N VAL A 182 2.60 -1.36 10.62
CA VAL A 182 2.92 0.09 10.60
C VAL A 182 4.04 0.48 11.56
N CYS A 183 4.11 -0.12 12.75
CA CYS A 183 5.16 0.15 13.75
C CYS A 183 6.41 -0.73 13.62
N THR A 184 6.63 -1.36 12.46
CA THR A 184 7.72 -2.33 12.24
C THR A 184 8.54 -2.00 11.00
N VAL A 185 9.58 -2.79 10.72
CA VAL A 185 10.36 -2.70 9.46
C VAL A 185 9.59 -3.19 8.23
N ASN A 186 8.45 -3.87 8.42
CA ASN A 186 7.62 -4.41 7.35
C ASN A 186 6.48 -3.46 6.95
N LYS A 187 6.60 -2.17 7.26
CA LYS A 187 5.62 -1.10 7.03
C LYS A 187 5.38 -0.75 5.56
N VAL A 188 5.18 -1.75 4.71
CA VAL A 188 5.08 -1.59 3.25
C VAL A 188 3.86 -2.29 2.65
N GLY A 189 3.37 -1.72 1.55
CA GLY A 189 2.35 -2.32 0.68
C GLY A 189 2.63 -1.94 -0.78
N VAL A 190 2.03 -2.70 -1.69
CA VAL A 190 2.07 -2.46 -3.13
C VAL A 190 0.65 -2.50 -3.68
N GLY A 191 0.35 -1.68 -4.68
CA GLY A 191 -0.87 -1.87 -5.46
C GLY A 191 -0.90 -1.11 -6.77
N GLU A 192 -1.78 -1.58 -7.63
CA GLU A 192 -1.94 -1.08 -8.99
C GLU A 192 -2.76 0.19 -9.05
N ASP A 193 -2.39 1.03 -10.00
CA ASP A 193 -3.32 1.96 -10.60
C ASP A 193 -3.04 2.11 -12.08
N ARG A 194 -4.06 2.51 -12.84
CA ARG A 194 -3.95 2.84 -14.26
C ARG A 194 -4.25 4.31 -14.42
N PRO A 195 -3.26 5.21 -14.29
CA PRO A 195 -3.51 6.62 -14.51
C PRO A 195 -4.08 6.90 -15.91
N PRO A 196 -4.94 7.92 -16.06
CA PRO A 196 -5.44 8.83 -15.03
C PRO A 196 -6.83 8.41 -14.47
N THR A 197 -7.04 7.12 -14.16
CA THR A 197 -8.39 6.61 -13.81
C THR A 197 -8.76 6.64 -12.33
N PHE A 198 -7.80 6.83 -11.43
CA PHE A 198 -7.95 6.76 -9.98
C PHE A 198 -8.49 5.42 -9.44
N LYS A 199 -8.43 4.34 -10.24
CA LYS A 199 -8.91 3.01 -9.82
C LYS A 199 -8.13 2.48 -8.62
N GLY A 200 -6.84 2.79 -8.54
CA GLY A 200 -5.98 2.39 -7.42
C GLY A 200 -6.30 3.07 -6.09
N VAL A 201 -7.21 4.04 -6.01
CA VAL A 201 -7.62 4.64 -4.73
C VAL A 201 -8.25 3.60 -3.80
N HIS A 202 -9.07 2.71 -4.35
CA HIS A 202 -9.68 1.64 -3.56
C HIS A 202 -8.63 0.64 -3.06
N VAL A 203 -7.75 0.20 -3.96
CA VAL A 203 -6.63 -0.71 -3.65
C VAL A 203 -5.72 -0.11 -2.58
N MET A 204 -5.31 1.14 -2.74
CA MET A 204 -4.47 1.84 -1.75
C MET A 204 -5.14 1.89 -0.38
N ALA A 205 -6.45 2.20 -0.31
CA ALA A 205 -7.17 2.19 0.97
C ALA A 205 -7.21 0.80 1.61
N HIS A 206 -7.42 -0.25 0.80
CA HIS A 206 -7.44 -1.63 1.28
C HIS A 206 -6.07 -2.03 1.85
N GLU A 207 -5.00 -1.88 1.06
CA GLU A 207 -3.66 -2.30 1.44
C GLU A 207 -3.08 -1.48 2.59
N VAL A 208 -3.30 -0.17 2.61
CA VAL A 208 -2.92 0.67 3.76
C VAL A 208 -3.69 0.23 5.01
N GLY A 209 -4.95 -0.20 4.86
CA GLY A 209 -5.74 -0.79 5.94
C GLY A 209 -5.15 -2.08 6.48
N HIS A 210 -4.52 -2.91 5.65
CA HIS A 210 -3.74 -4.06 6.12
C HIS A 210 -2.50 -3.65 6.90
N ILE A 211 -1.76 -2.61 6.47
CA ILE A 211 -0.52 -2.19 7.14
C ILE A 211 -0.78 -1.68 8.56
N LEU A 212 -1.88 -0.93 8.76
CA LEU A 212 -2.32 -0.43 10.07
C LEU A 212 -2.63 -1.57 11.05
#